data_AF-X1FY39-F1
#
_entry.id   AF-X1FY39-F1
#
_cell.length_a   1.000
_cell.length_b   1.000
_cell.length_c   1.000
_cell.angle_alpha   90.00
_cell.angle_beta   90.00
_cell.angle_gamma   90.00
#
_symmetry.space_group_name_H-M   'P 1'
#
loop_
_entity.id
_entity.type
_entity.pdbx_description
1 polymer ?
#
loop_
_entity_poly.entity_id
_entity_poly.type
_entity_poly.pdbx_seq_one_letter_code
_entity_poly.pdbx_strand_id
1 'polypeptide(L)' 'ISDYWEKKIAAIKAYESQVKNIPKLSPICLTEKVEIINRYFGQCINVKYAEPFISNAPISVGNFDVLTH' A
#
# COMPACT_ATOMS: atom_id res chain seq x y z
N ILE A 1 4.18 -4.17 5.18
CA ILE A 1 2.90 -3.99 5.92
C ILE A 1 2.00 -5.23 5.90
N SER A 2 2.51 -6.41 5.52
CA SER A 2 1.73 -7.64 5.39
C SER A 2 0.93 -8.01 6.64
N ASP A 3 1.53 -7.93 7.83
CA ASP A 3 0.86 -8.25 9.11
C ASP A 3 -0.28 -7.29 9.46
N TYR A 4 -0.29 -6.10 8.84
CA TYR A 4 -1.25 -5.03 9.09
C TYR A 4 -2.25 -4.85 7.93
N TRP A 5 -2.18 -5.67 6.90
CA TRP A 5 -2.99 -5.53 5.69
C TRP A 5 -4.49 -5.51 5.97
N GLU A 6 -4.98 -6.46 6.77
CA GLU A 6 -6.40 -6.54 7.11
C GLU A 6 -6.87 -5.31 7.90
N LYS A 7 -6.03 -4.79 8.82
CA LYS A 7 -6.34 -3.57 9.57
C LYS A 7 -6.43 -2.36 8.65
N LYS A 8 -5.52 -2.27 7.67
CA LYS A 8 -5.53 -1.20 6.65
C LYS A 8 -6.80 -1.24 5.80
N ILE A 9 -7.18 -2.41 5.28
CA ILE A 9 -8.40 -2.54 4.46
C ILE A 9 -9.66 -2.25 5.28
N ALA A 10 -9.73 -2.72 6.53
CA ALA A 10 -10.84 -2.40 7.43
C ALA A 10 -10.95 -0.88 7.67
N ALA A 11 -9.83 -0.19 7.89
CA ALA A 11 -9.81 1.25 8.06
C ALA A 11 -10.31 2.01 6.82
N ILE A 12 -9.92 1.58 5.61
CA ILE A 12 -10.41 2.19 4.36
C ILE A 12 -11.92 1.96 4.20
N LYS A 13 -12.40 0.75 4.46
CA LYS A 13 -13.83 0.40 4.37
C LYS A 13 -14.70 1.14 5.38
N ALA A 14 -14.16 1.52 6.54
CA ALA A 14 -14.89 2.33 7.51
C ALA A 14 -15.33 3.70 6.94
N TYR A 15 -14.65 4.19 5.89
CA TYR A 15 -14.98 5.42 5.18
C TYR A 15 -15.64 5.16 3.81
N GLU A 16 -16.26 3.99 3.60
CA GLU A 16 -16.88 3.63 2.31
C GLU A 16 -17.87 4.69 1.81
N SER A 17 -18.60 5.36 2.71
CA SER A 17 -19.52 6.47 2.35
C SER A 17 -18.83 7.66 1.68
N GLN A 18 -17.52 7.85 1.92
CA GLN A 18 -16.70 8.90 1.30
C GLN A 18 -16.12 8.47 -0.05
N VAL A 19 -16.03 7.16 -0.28
CA VAL A 19 -15.45 6.57 -1.49
C VAL A 19 -16.54 6.46 -2.54
N LYS A 20 -16.71 7.52 -3.34
CA LYS A 20 -17.57 7.47 -4.54
C LYS A 20 -16.90 6.61 -5.61
N ASN A 21 -17.11 5.29 -5.56
CA ASN A 21 -16.82 4.42 -6.70
C ASN A 21 -17.84 4.76 -7.80
N ILE A 22 -17.43 5.58 -8.77
CA ILE A 22 -18.25 5.90 -9.96
C ILE A 22 -17.78 4.95 -11.07
N PRO A 23 -18.50 3.84 -11.35
CA PRO A 23 -18.02 2.79 -12.26
C PRO A 23 -17.75 3.32 -13.68
N LYS A 24 -18.47 4.37 -14.08
CA LYS A 24 -18.31 5.02 -15.38
C LYS A 24 -16.97 5.75 -15.55
N LEU A 25 -16.31 6.14 -14.46
CA LEU A 25 -15.05 6.89 -14.46
C LEU A 25 -13.82 6.01 -14.17
N SER A 26 -14.01 4.84 -13.55
CA SER A 26 -12.92 3.91 -13.31
C SER A 26 -13.43 2.47 -13.23
N PRO A 27 -12.85 1.54 -14.00
CA PRO A 27 -13.27 0.14 -13.99
C PRO A 27 -12.81 -0.61 -12.72
N ILE A 28 -11.99 0.02 -11.88
CA ILE A 28 -11.37 -0.57 -10.70
C ILE A 28 -11.76 0.28 -9.48
N CYS A 29 -12.28 -0.34 -8.43
CA CYS A 29 -12.65 0.35 -7.21
C CYS A 29 -11.41 0.77 -6.40
N LEU A 30 -11.58 1.69 -5.45
CA LEU A 30 -10.45 2.20 -4.65
C LEU A 30 -9.68 1.08 -3.92
N THR A 31 -10.37 0.12 -3.31
CA THR A 31 -9.72 -0.96 -2.54
C THR A 31 -8.87 -1.86 -3.43
N GLU A 32 -9.33 -2.15 -4.64
CA GLU A 32 -8.54 -2.88 -5.64
C GLU A 32 -7.30 -2.10 -6.07
N LYS A 33 -7.41 -0.77 -6.29
CA LYS A 33 -6.24 0.06 -6.60
C LYS A 33 -5.20 0.03 -5.47
N VAL A 34 -5.66 0.15 -4.23
CA VAL A 34 -4.80 0.07 -3.05
C VAL A 34 -4.11 -1.29 -2.98
N GLU A 35 -4.83 -2.38 -3.22
CA GLU A 35 -4.26 -3.73 -3.26
C GLU A 35 -3.21 -3.89 -4.36
N ILE A 36 -3.50 -3.46 -5.59
CA ILE A 36 -2.57 -3.58 -6.72
C ILE A 36 -1.24 -2.89 -6.39
N ILE A 37 -1.29 -1.65 -5.90
CA ILE A 37 -0.09 -0.88 -5.55
C ILE A 37 0.69 -1.60 -4.43
N ASN A 38 0.00 -2.02 -3.37
CA ASN A 38 0.67 -2.60 -2.21
C ASN A 38 1.28 -3.96 -2.50
N ARG A 39 0.60 -4.76 -3.33
CA ARG A 39 1.09 -6.06 -3.78
C ARG A 39 2.29 -5.91 -4.71
N TYR A 40 2.23 -4.96 -5.65
CA TYR A 40 3.35 -4.67 -6.55
C TYR A 40 4.62 -4.31 -5.77
N PHE A 41 4.54 -3.32 -4.87
CA PHE A 41 5.72 -2.95 -4.07
C PHE A 41 6.15 -4.04 -3.09
N GLY A 42 5.21 -4.86 -2.59
CA GLY A 42 5.55 -6.04 -1.82
C GLY A 42 6.45 -7.00 -2.61
N GLN A 43 6.05 -7.32 -3.84
CA GLN A 43 6.83 -8.18 -4.73
C GLN A 43 8.24 -7.64 -4.98
N CYS A 44 8.40 -6.32 -5.11
CA CYS A 44 9.72 -5.69 -5.30
C CYS A 44 10.71 -5.92 -4.15
N ILE A 45 10.22 -6.23 -2.94
CA ILE A 45 11.04 -6.45 -1.73
C ILE A 45 10.79 -7.81 -1.08
N ASN A 46 10.23 -8.77 -1.83
CA ASN A 46 9.96 -10.15 -1.40
C ASN A 46 9.01 -10.28 -0.18
N VAL A 47 7.99 -9.42 -0.09
CA VAL A 47 6.91 -9.52 0.91
C VAL A 47 5.54 -9.46 0.24
N LYS A 48 4.47 -9.89 0.93
CA LYS A 48 3.12 -9.94 0.33
C LYS A 48 2.55 -8.54 0.03
N TYR A 49 2.79 -7.58 0.92
CA TYR A 49 2.29 -6.22 0.81
C TYR A 49 3.29 -5.22 1.39
N ALA A 50 3.59 -4.17 0.64
CA ALA A 50 4.41 -3.04 1.08
C ALA A 50 3.79 -1.70 0.66
N GLU A 51 4.04 -0.65 1.43
CA GLU A 51 3.65 0.71 1.09
C GLU A 51 4.87 1.48 0.60
N PRO A 52 4.80 2.09 -0.60
CA PRO A 52 5.86 2.97 -1.05
C PRO A 52 5.79 4.32 -0.33
N PHE A 53 6.95 4.87 0.04
CA PHE A 53 7.09 6.23 0.53
C PHE A 53 8.08 6.98 -0.35
N ILE A 54 7.80 8.25 -0.61
CA ILE A 54 8.66 9.13 -1.41
C ILE A 54 9.19 10.22 -0.48
N SER A 55 10.49 10.48 -0.55
CA SER A 55 11.15 11.56 0.18
C SER A 55 11.88 12.48 -0.79
N ASN A 56 11.78 13.78 -0.55
CA ASN A 56 12.56 14.79 -1.28
C ASN A 56 14.03 14.83 -0.82
N ALA A 57 14.29 14.40 0.42
CA ALA A 57 15.64 14.31 0.97
C ALA A 57 16.14 12.86 0.93
N PRO A 58 17.46 12.64 0.78
CA PRO A 58 18.05 11.32 0.93
C PRO A 58 17.70 10.72 2.30
N ILE A 59 17.35 9.44 2.31
CA ILE A 59 17.10 8.70 3.54
C ILE A 59 18.43 8.11 4.02
N SER A 60 18.85 8.48 5.23
CA SER A 60 19.96 7.82 5.91
C SER A 60 19.44 6.60 6.67
N VAL A 61 20.13 5.48 6.54
CA VAL A 61 19.88 4.28 7.32
C VAL A 61 20.97 4.14 8.39
N GLY A 62 20.55 4.02 9.66
CA GLY A 62 21.49 3.88 10.79
C GLY A 62 22.16 2.51 10.86
N ASN A 63 21.60 1.51 10.17
CA ASN A 63 22.15 0.18 10.00
C ASN A 63 21.73 -0.34 8.60
N PHE A 64 22.64 -0.95 7.85
CA PHE A 64 22.38 -1.56 6.54
C PHE A 64 21.83 -2.99 6.64
N ASP A 65 21.93 -3.66 7.79
CA ASP A 65 21.36 -5.00 8.00
C ASP A 65 19.85 -5.04 7.72
N VAL A 66 19.17 -3.89 7.85
CA VAL A 66 17.74 -3.74 7.53
C VAL A 66 17.42 -3.82 6.03
N LEU A 67 18.45 -3.77 5.16
CA LEU A 67 18.29 -3.87 3.69
C LEU A 67 18.60 -5.27 3.15
N THR A 68 19.23 -6.12 3.96
CA THR A 68 19.52 -7.51 3.62
C THR A 68 18.43 -8.40 4.21
N HIS A 69 17.44 -8.77 3.39
CA HIS A 69 16.46 -9.82 3.67
C HIS A 69 16.97 -11.18 3.18
#